data_AF-A0A6G2V4R4-F1
#
_entry.id   AF-A0A6G2V4R4-F1
#
_cell.length_a   1.000
_cell.length_b   1.000
_cell.length_c   1.000
_cell.angle_alpha   90.00
_cell.angle_beta   90.00
_cell.angle_gamma   90.00
#
_symmetry.space_group_name_H-M   'P 1'
#
loop_
_entity.id
_entity.type
_entity.pdbx_description
1 polymer ?
#
loop_
_entity_poly.entity_id
_entity_poly.type
_entity_poly.pdbx_seq_one_letter_code
_entity_poly.pdbx_strand_id
1 'polypeptide(L)'
;MRPLRRLARRDAVRAPVRRYDGEHAPMPTTALTPDELDAQAAHLHDTDAWRQIVTGWDVTAPTPESPNPAISAQPASATPTPAADWLALLSVPVDQLIADSVRALPPAAPRERPLPGRIGAILPDRLHVWRRVGRPDVLPSVHLAHARRILTEWGWQNTPYRLRNIRGARCVCGAMLTAHRLGYGSAETVDRAGAWLIAELRSQGWTGLIGPWNRYPGRTAEDALALIDATIGRAAHAGQ
;
A
#
# COMPACT_ATOMS: atom_id res chain seq x y z
N MET A 1 -29.51 23.45 70.09
CA MET A 1 -30.97 23.64 70.23
C MET A 1 -31.61 23.73 68.85
N ARG A 2 -32.47 22.78 68.47
CA ARG A 2 -33.50 22.92 67.42
C ARG A 2 -34.65 23.79 68.01
N PRO A 3 -35.52 24.50 67.24
CA PRO A 3 -36.37 23.87 66.21
C PRO A 3 -36.92 24.73 65.03
N LEU A 4 -37.46 24.00 64.01
CA LEU A 4 -38.75 24.17 63.27
C LEU A 4 -39.12 25.59 62.72
N ARG A 5 -39.71 25.81 61.54
CA ARG A 5 -40.56 25.03 60.63
C ARG A 5 -40.89 25.94 59.40
N ARG A 6 -41.04 25.34 58.21
CA ARG A 6 -42.18 25.45 57.23
C ARG A 6 -42.83 26.83 57.00
N LEU A 7 -43.28 27.28 55.82
CA LEU A 7 -43.76 26.75 54.53
C LEU A 7 -43.81 28.01 53.62
N ALA A 8 -43.58 27.98 52.32
CA ALA A 8 -44.66 27.78 51.36
C ALA A 8 -44.11 27.56 49.93
N ARG A 9 -44.66 26.54 49.27
CA ARG A 9 -44.66 26.33 47.82
C ARG A 9 -45.69 27.24 47.16
N ARG A 10 -45.46 27.59 45.89
CA ARG A 10 -46.40 27.52 44.76
C ARG A 10 -45.57 27.77 43.48
N ASP A 11 -45.09 26.71 42.85
CA ASP A 11 -45.74 25.96 41.76
C ASP A 11 -45.78 26.78 40.46
N ALA A 12 -44.63 26.88 39.80
CA ALA A 12 -44.56 27.19 38.38
C ALA A 12 -44.75 25.89 37.59
N VAL A 13 -45.85 25.84 36.84
CA VAL A 13 -46.22 24.77 35.92
C VAL A 13 -45.10 24.60 34.88
N ARG A 14 -44.30 23.54 35.02
CA ARG A 14 -43.33 23.11 34.00
C ARG A 14 -44.00 22.03 33.17
N ALA A 15 -44.19 22.33 31.89
CA ALA A 15 -44.70 21.40 30.89
C ALA A 15 -43.91 20.07 30.91
N PRO A 16 -44.57 18.92 30.71
CA PRO A 16 -43.87 17.64 30.62
C PRO A 16 -43.03 17.61 29.33
N VAL A 17 -41.71 17.71 29.49
CA VAL A 17 -40.75 17.26 28.48
C VAL A 17 -40.90 15.74 28.40
N ARG A 18 -41.48 15.24 27.30
CA ARG A 18 -41.42 13.82 26.96
C ARG A 18 -39.96 13.40 26.92
N ARG A 19 -39.55 12.55 27.87
CA ARG A 19 -38.42 11.63 27.67
C ARG A 19 -38.77 10.76 26.47
N TYR A 20 -38.06 10.94 25.37
CA TYR A 20 -37.86 9.86 24.43
C TYR A 20 -36.67 9.06 24.96
N ASP A 21 -36.97 8.03 25.75
CA ASP A 21 -36.03 6.93 25.99
C ASP A 21 -36.05 6.06 24.72
N GLY A 22 -35.38 6.56 23.69
CA GLY A 22 -35.12 5.84 22.44
C GLY A 22 -33.74 5.21 22.51
N GLU A 23 -33.56 4.26 23.43
CA GLU A 23 -32.37 3.43 23.49
C GLU A 23 -32.42 2.45 22.31
N HIS A 24 -32.03 2.91 21.12
CA HIS A 24 -31.57 2.01 20.06
C HIS A 24 -30.25 1.42 20.55
N ALA A 25 -30.33 0.31 21.27
CA ALA A 25 -29.19 -0.55 21.50
C ALA A 25 -28.49 -0.80 20.14
N PRO A 26 -27.17 -0.62 20.03
CA PRO A 26 -26.46 -0.99 18.81
C PRO A 26 -26.70 -2.47 18.56
N MET A 27 -27.29 -2.79 17.39
CA MET A 27 -27.37 -4.17 16.92
C MET A 27 -25.94 -4.73 16.92
N PRO A 28 -25.69 -5.90 17.53
CA PRO A 28 -24.39 -6.52 17.45
C PRO A 28 -24.14 -6.86 15.98
N THR A 29 -23.25 -6.12 15.33
CA THR A 29 -22.68 -6.54 14.05
C THR A 29 -21.79 -7.73 14.34
N THR A 30 -22.37 -8.93 14.31
CA THR A 30 -21.61 -10.17 14.43
C THR A 30 -20.59 -10.16 13.30
N ALA A 31 -19.30 -10.21 13.64
CA ALA A 31 -18.24 -10.29 12.65
C ALA A 31 -18.36 -11.66 11.97
N LEU A 32 -18.95 -11.68 10.77
CA LEU A 32 -19.05 -12.88 9.94
C LEU A 32 -17.68 -13.23 9.40
N THR A 33 -17.36 -14.52 9.38
CA THR A 33 -16.24 -15.01 8.59
C THR A 33 -16.55 -14.85 7.09
N PRO A 34 -15.53 -14.80 6.20
CA PRO A 34 -15.76 -14.66 4.76
C PRO A 34 -16.71 -15.72 4.18
N ASP A 35 -16.59 -16.97 4.62
CA ASP A 35 -17.44 -18.07 4.15
C ASP A 35 -18.90 -17.91 4.63
N GLU A 36 -19.11 -17.40 5.85
CA GLU A 36 -20.44 -17.11 6.37
C GLU A 36 -21.09 -15.90 5.68
N LEU A 37 -20.29 -14.90 5.31
CA LEU A 37 -20.74 -13.77 4.53
C LEU A 37 -21.18 -14.22 3.12
N ASP A 38 -20.39 -15.07 2.47
CA ASP A 38 -20.70 -15.63 1.15
C ASP A 38 -21.98 -16.48 1.19
N ALA A 39 -22.14 -17.32 2.22
CA ALA A 39 -23.35 -18.12 2.40
C ALA A 39 -24.59 -17.25 2.63
N GLN A 40 -24.47 -16.16 3.39
CA GLN A 40 -25.57 -15.21 3.61
C GLN A 40 -25.90 -14.40 2.36
N ALA A 41 -24.89 -13.99 1.58
CA ALA A 41 -25.08 -13.30 0.31
C ALA A 41 -25.81 -14.20 -0.70
N ALA A 42 -25.39 -15.46 -0.82
CA ALA A 42 -26.05 -16.45 -1.66
C ALA A 42 -27.53 -16.64 -1.26
N HIS A 43 -27.80 -16.80 0.04
CA HIS A 43 -29.17 -16.93 0.53
C HIS A 43 -30.02 -15.68 0.24
N LEU A 44 -29.46 -14.47 0.37
CA LEU A 44 -30.16 -13.23 0.03
C LEU A 44 -30.60 -13.22 -1.44
N HIS A 45 -29.73 -13.63 -2.36
CA HIS A 45 -30.03 -13.68 -3.80
C HIS A 45 -31.22 -14.57 -4.14
N ASP A 46 -31.45 -15.63 -3.37
CA ASP A 46 -32.55 -16.57 -3.58
C ASP A 46 -33.89 -16.08 -2.99
N THR A 47 -33.89 -14.99 -2.22
CA THR A 47 -35.11 -14.48 -1.58
C THR A 47 -36.02 -13.70 -2.53
N ASP A 48 -37.33 -13.76 -2.26
CA ASP A 48 -38.32 -12.89 -2.91
C ASP A 48 -38.04 -11.40 -2.67
N ALA A 49 -37.41 -11.06 -1.54
CA ALA A 49 -37.00 -9.69 -1.22
C ALA A 49 -35.97 -9.17 -2.23
N TRP A 50 -34.97 -9.99 -2.59
CA TRP A 50 -34.01 -9.63 -3.63
C TRP A 50 -34.69 -9.45 -5.00
N ARG A 51 -35.61 -10.36 -5.36
CA ARG A 51 -36.40 -10.22 -6.59
C ARG A 51 -37.22 -8.93 -6.60
N GLN A 52 -37.86 -8.56 -5.49
CA GLN A 52 -38.62 -7.31 -5.38
C GLN A 52 -37.74 -6.07 -5.55
N ILE A 53 -36.55 -6.05 -4.92
CA ILE A 53 -35.57 -4.96 -5.07
C ILE A 53 -35.15 -4.80 -6.53
N VAL A 54 -34.84 -5.90 -7.21
CA VAL A 54 -34.42 -5.88 -8.62
C VAL A 54 -35.57 -5.45 -9.53
N THR A 55 -36.79 -5.94 -9.31
CA THR A 55 -37.96 -5.55 -10.13
C THR A 55 -38.42 -4.11 -9.90
N GLY A 56 -38.15 -3.54 -8.71
CA GLY A 56 -38.47 -2.15 -8.38
C GLY A 56 -37.37 -1.16 -8.78
N TRP A 57 -36.25 -1.63 -9.32
CA TRP A 57 -35.06 -0.82 -9.60
C TRP A 57 -35.33 0.31 -10.59
N ASP A 58 -36.18 0.08 -11.58
CA ASP A 58 -36.59 1.09 -12.57
C ASP A 58 -37.44 2.23 -11.95
N VAL A 59 -38.00 2.03 -10.75
CA VAL A 59 -38.84 3.01 -10.05
C VAL A 59 -38.02 3.85 -9.06
N THR A 60 -36.95 3.30 -8.50
CA THR A 60 -36.07 4.00 -7.54
C THR A 60 -34.80 4.59 -8.17
N ALA A 61 -34.44 4.19 -9.39
CA ALA A 61 -33.34 4.80 -10.11
C ALA A 61 -33.74 6.23 -10.58
N PRO A 62 -32.97 7.28 -10.25
CA PRO A 62 -33.25 8.61 -10.78
C PRO A 62 -33.12 8.59 -12.31
N THR A 63 -34.14 9.07 -13.02
CA THR A 63 -34.14 9.22 -14.47
C THR A 63 -32.93 10.07 -14.89
N PRO A 64 -32.05 9.58 -15.79
CA PRO A 64 -30.97 10.41 -16.31
C PRO A 64 -31.57 11.54 -17.16
N GLU A 65 -31.59 12.76 -16.64
CA GLU A 65 -31.85 13.95 -17.45
C GLU A 65 -30.79 14.04 -18.56
N SER A 66 -31.25 14.02 -19.81
CA SER A 66 -30.38 14.30 -20.97
C SER A 66 -29.80 15.71 -20.85
N PRO A 67 -28.48 15.90 -20.98
CA PRO A 67 -27.90 17.24 -20.96
C PRO A 67 -28.40 18.06 -22.14
N ASN A 68 -29.10 19.15 -21.84
CA ASN A 68 -29.45 20.22 -22.76
C ASN A 68 -28.17 20.77 -23.42
N PRO A 69 -28.04 20.85 -24.76
CA PRO A 69 -26.80 21.22 -25.44
C PRO A 69 -26.57 22.73 -25.49
N ALA A 70 -26.77 23.41 -24.37
CA ALA A 70 -26.51 24.84 -24.25
C ALA A 70 -25.97 25.14 -22.85
N ILE A 71 -24.68 24.89 -22.65
CA ILE A 71 -23.70 25.74 -21.95
C ILE A 71 -22.35 25.04 -22.14
N SER A 72 -21.64 25.42 -23.20
CA SER A 72 -20.19 25.25 -23.29
C SER A 72 -19.56 26.53 -22.74
N ALA A 73 -18.87 26.44 -21.60
CA ALA A 73 -17.72 27.30 -21.29
C ALA A 73 -16.91 26.78 -20.09
N GLN A 74 -15.61 26.60 -20.35
CA GLN A 74 -14.44 26.47 -19.47
C GLN A 74 -13.90 25.07 -19.09
N PRO A 75 -12.56 24.87 -19.25
CA PRO A 75 -11.89 23.64 -18.86
C PRO A 75 -11.57 23.68 -17.37
N ALA A 76 -12.41 23.03 -16.55
CA ALA A 76 -12.05 22.70 -15.19
C ALA A 76 -11.39 21.32 -15.17
N SER A 77 -10.19 21.26 -14.62
CA SER A 77 -9.44 20.04 -14.34
C SER A 77 -10.35 18.97 -13.71
N ALA A 78 -10.63 17.91 -14.47
CA ALA A 78 -11.36 16.77 -13.97
C ALA A 78 -10.43 15.97 -13.03
N THR A 79 -10.54 16.21 -11.73
CA THR A 79 -10.25 15.16 -10.74
C THR A 79 -11.18 13.99 -11.07
N PRO A 80 -10.68 12.77 -11.33
CA PRO A 80 -11.54 11.64 -11.62
C PRO A 80 -12.42 11.37 -10.40
N THR A 81 -13.73 11.42 -10.61
CA THR A 81 -14.71 11.06 -9.60
C THR A 81 -14.62 9.54 -9.40
N PRO A 82 -14.35 9.02 -8.19
CA PRO A 82 -14.15 7.57 -7.99
C PRO A 82 -15.36 6.71 -8.38
N ALA A 83 -16.55 7.31 -8.48
CA ALA A 83 -17.76 6.64 -8.98
C ALA A 83 -17.75 6.39 -10.51
N ALA A 84 -17.02 7.17 -11.31
CA ALA A 84 -16.90 6.95 -12.74
C ALA A 84 -15.87 5.85 -13.07
N ASP A 85 -14.86 5.69 -12.21
CA ASP A 85 -13.74 4.79 -12.45
C ASP A 85 -14.14 3.30 -12.38
N TRP A 86 -15.07 2.90 -11.50
CA TRP A 86 -15.49 1.49 -11.42
C TRP A 86 -16.42 1.07 -12.56
N LEU A 87 -17.26 1.98 -13.07
CA LEU A 87 -18.08 1.74 -14.26
C LEU A 87 -17.21 1.54 -15.50
N ALA A 88 -16.09 2.27 -15.59
CA ALA A 88 -15.09 2.06 -16.63
C ALA A 88 -14.46 0.65 -16.53
N LEU A 89 -14.21 0.13 -15.32
CA LEU A 89 -13.70 -1.23 -15.12
C LEU A 89 -14.69 -2.30 -15.62
N LEU A 90 -16.00 -2.08 -15.50
CA LEU A 90 -17.02 -3.02 -16.02
C LEU A 90 -17.05 -3.11 -17.55
N SER A 91 -16.44 -2.15 -18.24
CA SER A 91 -16.32 -2.13 -19.70
C SER A 91 -15.03 -2.77 -20.19
N VAL A 92 -14.10 -3.11 -19.29
CA VAL A 92 -12.83 -3.77 -19.63
C VAL A 92 -13.04 -5.29 -19.68
N PRO A 93 -12.53 -6.00 -20.70
CA PRO A 93 -12.58 -7.46 -20.74
C PRO A 93 -11.96 -8.08 -19.49
N VAL A 94 -12.58 -9.15 -18.97
CA VAL A 94 -12.13 -9.84 -17.75
C VAL A 94 -10.66 -10.26 -17.86
N ASP A 95 -10.22 -10.77 -19.01
CA ASP A 95 -8.82 -11.16 -19.23
C ASP A 95 -7.84 -9.98 -19.05
N GLN A 96 -8.28 -8.79 -19.45
CA GLN A 96 -7.46 -7.58 -19.35
C GLN A 96 -7.46 -7.02 -17.91
N LEU A 97 -8.58 -7.09 -17.19
CA LEU A 97 -8.63 -6.80 -15.75
C LEU A 97 -7.75 -7.75 -14.95
N ILE A 98 -7.76 -9.04 -15.28
CA ILE A 98 -6.89 -10.04 -14.65
C ILE A 98 -5.43 -9.72 -14.96
N ALA A 99 -5.09 -9.46 -16.22
CA ALA A 99 -3.71 -9.13 -16.61
C ALA A 99 -3.20 -7.86 -15.90
N ASP A 100 -4.02 -6.82 -15.79
CA ASP A 100 -3.65 -5.57 -15.13
C ASP A 100 -3.57 -5.75 -13.61
N SER A 101 -4.49 -6.52 -13.01
CA SER A 101 -4.45 -6.86 -11.59
C SER A 101 -3.22 -7.70 -11.24
N VAL A 102 -2.89 -8.71 -12.05
CA VAL A 102 -1.69 -9.55 -11.88
C VAL A 102 -0.42 -8.74 -12.05
N ARG A 103 -0.39 -7.78 -12.99
CA ARG A 103 0.74 -6.86 -13.17
C ARG A 103 0.88 -5.89 -11.99
N ALA A 104 -0.24 -5.50 -11.37
CA ALA A 104 -0.26 -4.66 -10.19
C ALA A 104 0.07 -5.41 -8.89
N LEU A 105 0.02 -6.75 -8.89
CA LEU A 105 0.43 -7.53 -7.72
C LEU A 105 1.93 -7.32 -7.46
N PRO A 106 2.33 -7.07 -6.20
CA PRO A 106 3.74 -7.08 -5.86
C PRO A 106 4.33 -8.45 -6.20
N PRO A 107 5.56 -8.50 -6.75
CA PRO A 107 6.19 -9.76 -7.15
C PRO A 107 6.21 -10.73 -5.98
N ALA A 108 5.77 -11.98 -6.21
CA ALA A 108 5.74 -13.01 -5.20
C ALA A 108 7.14 -13.15 -4.59
N ALA A 109 7.24 -12.96 -3.26
CA ALA A 109 8.50 -13.07 -2.57
C ALA A 109 9.04 -14.51 -2.76
N PRO A 110 10.21 -14.69 -3.38
CA PRO A 110 10.78 -16.02 -3.53
C PRO A 110 10.92 -16.69 -2.15
N ARG A 111 10.73 -18.01 -2.08
CA ARG A 111 11.02 -18.80 -0.87
C ARG A 111 12.51 -18.72 -0.58
N GLU A 112 12.87 -17.69 0.16
CA GLU A 112 14.25 -17.29 0.38
C GLU A 112 14.74 -17.74 1.74
N ARG A 113 16.03 -18.06 1.77
CA ARG A 113 16.73 -18.26 3.01
C ARG A 113 16.70 -16.93 3.79
N PRO A 114 16.31 -16.93 5.08
CA PRO A 114 16.28 -15.70 5.86
C PRO A 114 17.67 -15.05 5.86
N LEU A 115 17.67 -13.71 5.89
CA LEU A 115 18.91 -12.97 6.04
C LEU A 115 19.62 -13.42 7.32
N PRO A 116 20.96 -13.54 7.31
CA PRO A 116 21.68 -13.74 8.56
C PRO A 116 21.35 -12.52 9.44
N GLY A 117 20.69 -12.75 10.59
CA GLY A 117 20.03 -11.70 11.39
C GLY A 117 20.95 -10.57 11.88
N ARG A 118 20.61 -9.89 12.99
CA ARG A 118 21.34 -8.67 13.40
C ARG A 118 22.86 -8.83 13.54
N ILE A 119 23.34 -9.99 14.01
CA ILE A 119 24.79 -10.30 14.05
C ILE A 119 25.36 -10.39 12.63
N GLY A 120 24.63 -11.05 11.72
CA GLY A 120 24.98 -11.14 10.30
C GLY A 120 25.09 -9.78 9.60
N ALA A 121 24.26 -8.82 10.00
CA ALA A 121 24.29 -7.47 9.46
C ALA A 121 25.61 -6.73 9.75
N ILE A 122 26.20 -6.98 10.92
CA ILE A 122 27.44 -6.35 11.38
C ILE A 122 28.67 -7.03 10.77
N LEU A 123 28.62 -8.34 10.56
CA LEU A 123 29.74 -9.14 10.04
C LEU A 123 30.20 -8.65 8.66
N PRO A 124 31.51 -8.58 8.38
CA PRO A 124 32.04 -8.27 7.05
C PRO A 124 31.39 -9.11 5.96
N ASP A 125 30.94 -8.49 4.88
CA ASP A 125 30.15 -9.18 3.87
C ASP A 125 30.91 -10.32 3.16
N ARG A 126 32.25 -10.29 3.19
CA ARG A 126 33.10 -11.40 2.70
C ARG A 126 32.81 -12.73 3.40
N LEU A 127 32.33 -12.69 4.65
CA LEU A 127 31.96 -13.88 5.42
C LEU A 127 30.65 -14.50 4.95
N HIS A 128 29.88 -13.80 4.12
CA HIS A 128 28.63 -14.30 3.55
C HIS A 128 28.82 -14.97 2.18
N VAL A 129 30.01 -14.86 1.57
CA VAL A 129 30.28 -15.28 0.19
C VAL A 129 30.00 -16.77 -0.05
N TRP A 130 30.21 -17.62 0.96
CA TRP A 130 29.89 -19.06 0.86
C TRP A 130 28.41 -19.33 0.54
N ARG A 131 27.50 -18.38 0.83
CA ARG A 131 26.06 -18.51 0.52
C ARG A 131 25.76 -18.43 -0.98
N ARG A 132 26.72 -17.99 -1.79
CA ARG A 132 26.61 -17.93 -3.25
C ARG A 132 26.78 -19.28 -3.93
N VAL A 133 27.48 -20.23 -3.31
CA VAL A 133 27.85 -21.49 -3.98
C VAL A 133 26.59 -22.20 -4.49
N GLY A 134 26.55 -22.48 -5.80
CA GLY A 134 25.44 -23.16 -6.47
C GLY A 134 24.20 -22.30 -6.76
N ARG A 135 24.27 -20.97 -6.62
CA ARG A 135 23.13 -20.07 -6.90
C ARG A 135 23.11 -19.64 -8.37
N PRO A 136 21.94 -19.70 -9.05
CA PRO A 136 21.79 -19.10 -10.37
C PRO A 136 21.84 -17.57 -10.28
N ASP A 137 22.13 -16.92 -11.40
CA ASP A 137 21.96 -15.47 -11.51
C ASP A 137 20.47 -15.10 -11.44
N VAL A 138 20.18 -13.86 -11.07
CA VAL A 138 18.81 -13.35 -10.94
C VAL A 138 18.62 -12.10 -11.77
N LEU A 139 17.37 -11.76 -12.06
CA LEU A 139 17.02 -10.53 -12.74
C LEU A 139 17.33 -9.29 -11.87
N PRO A 140 17.69 -8.14 -12.46
CA PRO A 140 17.84 -6.86 -11.75
C PRO A 140 16.71 -6.51 -10.77
N SER A 141 15.44 -6.68 -11.12
CA SER A 141 14.30 -6.42 -10.22
C SER A 141 14.32 -7.32 -8.98
N VAL A 142 14.65 -8.60 -9.17
CA VAL A 142 14.78 -9.58 -8.07
C VAL A 142 15.97 -9.22 -7.19
N HIS A 143 17.11 -8.83 -7.77
CA HIS A 143 18.27 -8.34 -7.03
C HIS A 143 17.91 -7.11 -6.16
N LEU A 144 17.18 -6.14 -6.73
CA LEU A 144 16.70 -4.96 -6.02
C LEU A 144 15.72 -5.31 -4.91
N ALA A 145 14.85 -6.32 -5.09
CA ALA A 145 13.97 -6.81 -4.04
C ALA A 145 14.74 -7.38 -2.83
N HIS A 146 15.85 -8.08 -3.06
CA HIS A 146 16.74 -8.49 -1.95
C HIS A 146 17.44 -7.30 -1.30
N ALA A 147 17.89 -6.31 -2.09
CA ALA A 147 18.45 -5.07 -1.54
C ALA A 147 17.44 -4.32 -0.67
N ARG A 148 16.17 -4.26 -1.11
CA ARG A 148 15.04 -3.72 -0.34
C ARG A 148 14.90 -4.41 1.02
N ARG A 149 14.91 -5.76 1.01
CA ARG A 149 14.82 -6.57 2.23
C ARG A 149 15.97 -6.29 3.19
N ILE A 150 17.19 -6.15 2.68
CA ILE A 150 18.37 -5.79 3.49
C ILE A 150 18.19 -4.42 4.13
N LEU A 151 17.70 -3.41 3.40
CA LEU A 151 17.44 -2.09 3.97
C LEU A 151 16.37 -2.13 5.06
N THR A 152 15.30 -2.92 4.88
CA THR A 152 14.24 -3.09 5.87
C THR A 152 14.75 -3.83 7.11
N GLU A 153 15.39 -4.98 6.95
CA GLU A 153 15.76 -5.84 8.08
C GLU A 153 17.02 -5.37 8.80
N TRP A 154 18.04 -4.87 8.08
CA TRP A 154 19.32 -4.47 8.66
C TRP A 154 19.42 -2.97 8.90
N GLY A 155 18.48 -2.20 8.33
CA GLY A 155 18.38 -0.76 8.47
C GLY A 155 19.08 -0.01 7.34
N TRP A 156 18.67 1.25 7.19
CA TRP A 156 19.24 2.19 6.23
C TRP A 156 20.21 3.18 6.91
N GLN A 157 21.18 3.69 6.15
CA GLN A 157 22.04 4.79 6.57
C GLN A 157 22.44 5.70 5.41
N ASN A 158 22.61 6.99 5.72
CA ASN A 158 23.04 8.05 4.80
C ASN A 158 24.45 8.58 5.04
N THR A 159 25.27 7.89 5.85
CA THR A 159 26.60 8.39 6.18
C THR A 159 27.47 8.50 4.91
N PRO A 160 28.10 9.67 4.65
CA PRO A 160 28.91 9.88 3.46
C PRO A 160 30.00 8.82 3.27
N TYR A 161 30.17 8.35 2.04
CA TYR A 161 31.23 7.42 1.61
C TYR A 161 31.26 6.08 2.37
N ARG A 162 30.19 5.73 3.10
CA ARG A 162 30.07 4.43 3.77
C ARG A 162 28.99 3.58 3.12
N LEU A 163 29.36 2.35 2.78
CA LEU A 163 28.42 1.32 2.34
C LEU A 163 27.65 0.70 3.52
N ARG A 164 28.23 0.79 4.72
CA ARG A 164 27.72 0.23 5.95
C ARG A 164 28.15 1.08 7.15
N ASN A 165 27.27 1.21 8.15
CA ASN A 165 27.64 1.74 9.47
C ASN A 165 27.98 0.62 10.49
N ILE A 166 28.45 1.01 11.68
CA ILE A 166 28.85 0.07 12.73
C ILE A 166 27.72 -0.87 13.21
N ARG A 167 26.46 -0.49 13.01
CA ARG A 167 25.27 -1.28 13.37
C ARG A 167 24.81 -2.23 12.27
N GLY A 168 25.51 -2.27 11.12
CA GLY A 168 25.15 -3.12 10.00
C GLY A 168 24.16 -2.52 9.00
N ALA A 169 23.65 -1.31 9.26
CA ALA A 169 22.75 -0.62 8.34
C ALA A 169 23.48 -0.23 7.05
N ARG A 170 22.78 -0.21 5.92
CA ARG A 170 23.36 -0.04 4.57
C ARG A 170 22.82 1.20 3.87
N CYS A 171 23.64 1.84 3.03
CA CYS A 171 23.09 2.72 1.99
C CYS A 171 22.55 1.86 0.83
N VAL A 172 21.87 2.50 -0.14
CA VAL A 172 21.33 1.81 -1.32
C VAL A 172 22.40 0.97 -2.05
N CYS A 173 23.56 1.56 -2.38
CA CYS A 173 24.67 0.80 -3.00
C CYS A 173 25.19 -0.33 -2.12
N GLY A 174 25.28 -0.09 -0.80
CA GLY A 174 25.72 -1.09 0.16
C GLY A 174 24.78 -2.28 0.25
N ALA A 175 23.47 -2.05 0.14
CA ALA A 175 22.46 -3.10 0.13
C ALA A 175 22.56 -3.97 -1.12
N MET A 176 22.71 -3.38 -2.31
CA MET A 176 22.92 -4.14 -3.56
C MET A 176 24.20 -5.00 -3.51
N LEU A 177 25.32 -4.42 -3.08
CA LEU A 177 26.57 -5.17 -2.91
C LEU A 177 26.45 -6.28 -1.87
N THR A 178 25.67 -6.07 -0.82
CA THR A 178 25.38 -7.10 0.19
C THR A 178 24.52 -8.21 -0.40
N ALA A 179 23.48 -7.89 -1.18
CA ALA A 179 22.64 -8.87 -1.86
C ALA A 179 23.49 -9.77 -2.79
N HIS A 180 24.37 -9.17 -3.58
CA HIS A 180 25.34 -9.89 -4.41
C HIS A 180 26.20 -10.84 -3.57
N ARG A 181 26.77 -10.38 -2.46
CA ARG A 181 27.62 -11.20 -1.58
C ARG A 181 26.86 -12.31 -0.85
N LEU A 182 25.56 -12.15 -0.66
CA LEU A 182 24.67 -13.19 -0.15
C LEU A 182 24.28 -14.23 -1.21
N GLY A 183 24.68 -14.02 -2.47
CA GLY A 183 24.43 -14.95 -3.58
C GLY A 183 23.23 -14.57 -4.45
N TYR A 184 22.70 -13.36 -4.29
CA TYR A 184 21.59 -12.87 -5.10
C TYR A 184 22.15 -12.02 -6.25
N GLY A 185 22.41 -12.65 -7.38
CA GLY A 185 22.86 -11.98 -8.61
C GLY A 185 24.38 -11.91 -8.78
N SER A 186 24.81 -11.83 -10.04
CA SER A 186 26.19 -11.62 -10.45
C SER A 186 26.63 -10.15 -10.31
N ALA A 187 27.90 -9.85 -10.62
CA ALA A 187 28.36 -8.47 -10.68
C ALA A 187 27.66 -7.69 -11.81
N GLU A 188 27.42 -8.35 -12.94
CA GLU A 188 26.66 -7.77 -14.05
C GLU A 188 25.22 -7.41 -13.63
N THR A 189 24.56 -8.28 -12.86
CA THR A 189 23.23 -8.00 -12.30
C THR A 189 23.24 -6.77 -11.38
N VAL A 190 24.30 -6.57 -10.59
CA VAL A 190 24.45 -5.37 -9.76
C VAL A 190 24.58 -4.12 -10.63
N ASP A 191 25.40 -4.16 -11.67
CA ASP A 191 25.61 -3.01 -12.57
C ASP A 191 24.32 -2.64 -13.31
N ARG A 192 23.59 -3.66 -13.81
CA ARG A 192 22.30 -3.48 -14.47
C ARG A 192 21.23 -2.94 -13.51
N ALA A 193 21.16 -3.45 -12.27
CA ALA A 193 20.29 -2.90 -11.23
C ALA A 193 20.65 -1.45 -10.88
N GLY A 194 21.94 -1.13 -10.82
CA GLY A 194 22.44 0.23 -10.64
C GLY A 194 22.02 1.17 -11.77
N ALA A 195 22.05 0.70 -13.02
CA ALA A 195 21.56 1.47 -14.17
C ALA A 195 20.06 1.77 -14.07
N TRP A 196 19.24 0.81 -13.65
CA TRP A 196 17.82 1.04 -13.38
C TRP A 196 17.58 2.08 -12.29
N LEU A 197 18.33 2.02 -11.17
CA LEU A 197 18.25 3.03 -10.11
C LEU A 197 18.62 4.43 -10.61
N ILE A 198 19.66 4.54 -11.44
CA ILE A 198 20.07 5.83 -12.03
C ILE A 198 18.98 6.34 -12.97
N ALA A 199 18.35 5.48 -13.77
CA ALA A 199 17.24 5.86 -14.64
C ALA A 199 16.01 6.34 -13.84
N GLU A 200 15.67 5.64 -12.76
CA GLU A 200 14.59 6.04 -11.86
C GLU A 200 14.88 7.40 -11.21
N LEU A 201 16.09 7.59 -10.67
CA LEU A 201 16.52 8.87 -10.10
C LEU A 201 16.41 10.02 -11.11
N ARG A 202 16.85 9.80 -12.35
CA ARG A 202 16.73 10.80 -13.42
C ARG A 202 15.29 11.15 -13.72
N SER A 203 14.39 10.15 -13.71
CA SER A 203 12.96 10.40 -13.92
C SER A 203 12.32 11.21 -12.77
N GLN A 204 12.89 11.14 -11.57
CA GLN A 204 12.50 11.96 -10.41
C GLN A 204 13.22 13.33 -10.38
N GLY A 205 13.94 13.69 -11.45
CA GLY A 205 14.66 14.96 -11.57
C GLY A 205 16.06 14.98 -10.94
N TRP A 206 16.56 13.85 -10.45
CA TRP A 206 17.91 13.76 -9.90
C TRP A 206 18.95 13.38 -10.97
N THR A 207 19.89 14.28 -11.25
CA THR A 207 20.91 14.08 -12.32
C THR A 207 22.23 13.50 -11.81
N GLY A 208 22.42 13.40 -10.49
CA GLY A 208 23.63 12.87 -9.87
C GLY A 208 23.66 11.35 -9.74
N LEU A 209 24.73 10.82 -9.13
CA LEU A 209 24.86 9.41 -8.80
C LEU A 209 24.04 9.02 -7.56
N ILE A 210 23.88 7.71 -7.34
CA ILE A 210 23.14 7.13 -6.20
C ILE A 210 23.76 7.54 -4.85
N GLY A 211 25.10 7.58 -4.74
CA GLY A 211 25.79 7.97 -3.51
C GLY A 211 25.49 9.41 -3.05
N PRO A 212 25.65 10.43 -3.92
CA PRO A 212 25.17 11.79 -3.69
C PRO A 212 23.70 11.89 -3.31
N TRP A 213 22.81 11.15 -3.99
CA TRP A 213 21.39 11.13 -3.63
C TRP A 213 21.18 10.60 -2.21
N ASN A 214 21.77 9.45 -1.88
CA ASN A 214 21.59 8.78 -0.59
C ASN A 214 22.06 9.62 0.60
N ARG A 215 23.03 10.52 0.41
CA ARG A 215 23.58 11.40 1.45
C ARG A 215 22.95 12.79 1.48
N TYR A 216 22.00 13.09 0.60
CA TYR A 216 21.40 14.41 0.53
C TYR A 216 20.72 14.76 1.86
N PRO A 217 20.89 15.98 2.41
CA PRO A 217 20.28 16.36 3.68
C PRO A 217 18.76 16.16 3.67
N GLY A 218 18.22 15.63 4.76
CA GLY A 218 16.78 15.38 4.89
C GLY A 218 16.29 14.07 4.25
N ARG A 219 17.17 13.29 3.59
CA ARG A 219 16.79 11.95 3.11
C ARG A 219 16.47 11.01 4.25
N THR A 220 15.42 10.22 4.07
CA THR A 220 14.95 9.25 5.07
C THR A 220 15.12 7.81 4.60
N ALA A 221 14.86 6.86 5.51
CA ALA A 221 14.83 5.45 5.15
C ALA A 221 13.64 5.16 4.21
N GLU A 222 12.51 5.82 4.44
CA GLU A 222 11.31 5.75 3.61
C GLU A 222 11.60 6.19 2.17
N ASP A 223 12.35 7.28 1.98
CA ASP A 223 12.77 7.73 0.65
C ASP A 223 13.60 6.66 -0.08
N ALA A 224 14.54 6.02 0.64
CA ALA A 224 15.38 4.96 0.09
C ALA A 224 14.59 3.72 -0.30
N LEU A 225 13.60 3.35 0.50
CA LEU A 225 12.70 2.24 0.21
C LEU A 225 11.78 2.57 -0.97
N ALA A 226 11.20 3.78 -1.01
CA ALA A 226 10.35 4.24 -2.10
C ALA A 226 11.10 4.28 -3.44
N LEU A 227 12.37 4.74 -3.45
CA LEU A 227 13.21 4.69 -4.64
C LEU A 227 13.42 3.25 -5.12
N ILE A 228 13.75 2.33 -4.22
CA ILE A 228 13.94 0.91 -4.58
C ILE A 228 12.64 0.30 -5.09
N ASP A 229 11.51 0.56 -4.45
CA ASP A 229 10.20 0.03 -4.86
C ASP A 229 9.79 0.51 -6.26
N ALA A 230 9.93 1.80 -6.54
CA ALA A 230 9.67 2.36 -7.86
C ALA A 230 10.59 1.72 -8.92
N THR A 231 11.87 1.53 -8.58
CA THR A 231 12.84 0.90 -9.50
C THR A 231 12.51 -0.58 -9.75
N ILE A 232 12.13 -1.33 -8.70
CA ILE A 232 11.70 -2.73 -8.83
C ILE A 232 10.51 -2.81 -9.77
N GLY A 233 9.50 -1.96 -9.55
CA GLY A 233 8.32 -1.89 -10.39
C GLY A 233 8.71 -1.65 -11.85
N ARG A 234 9.48 -0.59 -12.13
CA ARG A 234 9.90 -0.25 -13.49
C ARG A 234 10.71 -1.37 -14.17
N ALA A 235 11.68 -1.96 -13.47
CA ALA A 235 12.50 -3.04 -14.02
C ALA A 235 11.65 -4.29 -14.32
N ALA A 236 10.78 -4.70 -13.38
CA ALA A 236 9.90 -5.85 -13.55
C ALA A 236 8.94 -5.68 -14.74
N HIS A 237 8.37 -4.48 -14.92
CA HIS A 237 7.52 -4.17 -16.09
C HIS A 237 8.27 -4.28 -17.42
N ALA A 238 9.60 -4.08 -17.41
CA ALA A 238 10.46 -4.26 -18.57
C ALA A 238 11.02 -5.69 -18.74
N GLY A 239 10.54 -6.65 -17.93
CA GLY A 239 11.05 -8.03 -17.91
C GLY A 239 12.49 -8.14 -17.39
N GLN A 240 12.93 -7.17 -16.59
CA GLN A 240 14.26 -7.10 -15.98
C GLN A 240 14.18 -7.17 -14.46
#